data_AF-A0A524MYP8-F1
#
_entry.id   AF-A0A524MYP8-F1
#
_cell.length_a   1.000
_cell.length_b   1.000
_cell.length_c   1.000
_cell.angle_alpha   90.00
_cell.angle_beta   90.00
_cell.angle_gamma   90.00
#
_symmetry.space_group_name_H-M   'P 1'
#
loop_
_entity.id
_entity.type
_entity.pdbx_description
1 polymer ?
#
loop_
_entity_poly.entity_id
_entity_poly.type
_entity_poly.pdbx_seq_one_letter_code
_entity_poly.pdbx_strand_id
1 'polypeptide(L)'
;MSVLRGVDGFEDLWARRTTVTTESGDAFDLLALPDLVQAKKTQRDKDWLMLRRLIEANYEANRQDPNQEQIRFWFREARTPSILVKLATEYPVDFAMVVQDRPLLGVVRIGGVEAVQAGLAEEEATERARDREYWAPLVSELERIRHDHVSGRGA
;
A
#
# COMPACT_ATOMS: atom_id res chain seq x y z
N MET A 1 -13.84 19.74 -1.26
CA MET A 1 -12.43 19.51 -1.59
C MET A 1 -12.25 18.05 -2.00
N SER A 2 -11.44 17.75 -3.00
CA SER A 2 -11.13 16.37 -3.38
C SER A 2 -10.23 15.74 -2.31
N VAL A 3 -10.68 14.64 -1.71
CA VAL A 3 -9.93 13.88 -0.69
C VAL A 3 -9.28 12.68 -1.36
N LEU A 4 -8.02 12.41 -1.04
CA LEU A 4 -7.34 11.18 -1.48
C LEU A 4 -7.99 9.98 -0.79
N ARG A 5 -8.33 8.94 -1.55
CA ARG A 5 -8.99 7.76 -1.01
C ARG A 5 -8.07 7.02 -0.03
N GLY A 6 -8.65 6.58 1.10
CA GLY A 6 -7.99 5.67 2.03
C GLY A 6 -6.91 6.29 2.90
N VAL A 7 -6.82 7.63 2.92
CA VAL A 7 -5.87 8.40 3.74
C VAL A 7 -6.60 9.50 4.49
N ASP A 8 -5.91 10.11 5.46
CA ASP A 8 -6.44 11.19 6.26
C ASP A 8 -6.59 12.51 5.46
N GLY A 9 -7.05 13.56 6.15
CA GLY A 9 -7.18 14.89 5.57
C GLY A 9 -5.84 15.51 5.17
N PHE A 10 -5.90 16.53 4.30
CA PHE A 10 -4.71 17.20 3.77
C PHE A 10 -3.78 17.73 4.86
N GLU A 11 -4.31 18.37 5.91
CA GLU A 11 -3.50 18.94 6.99
C GLU A 11 -2.68 17.87 7.73
N ASP A 12 -3.30 16.72 8.02
CA ASP A 12 -2.62 15.61 8.70
C ASP A 12 -1.55 14.98 7.80
N LEU A 13 -1.84 14.83 6.50
CA LEU A 13 -0.89 14.35 5.51
C LEU A 13 0.28 15.31 5.32
N TRP A 14 0.00 16.61 5.31
CA TRP A 14 1.01 17.65 5.15
C TRP A 14 1.93 17.73 6.36
N ALA A 15 1.40 17.60 7.57
CA ALA A 15 2.19 17.59 8.79
C ALA A 15 3.21 16.45 8.83
N ARG A 16 2.86 15.27 8.29
CA ARG A 16 3.71 14.07 8.29
C ARG A 16 4.46 13.80 6.99
N ARG A 17 4.45 14.75 6.04
CA ARG A 17 5.10 14.63 4.73
C ARG A 17 6.58 14.27 4.85
N THR A 18 7.10 13.63 3.81
CA THR A 18 8.52 13.31 3.65
C THR A 18 9.16 14.27 2.65
N THR A 19 10.24 14.94 3.03
CA THR A 19 10.98 15.83 2.14
C THR A 19 12.19 15.09 1.55
N VAL A 20 12.31 15.10 0.23
CA VAL A 20 13.48 14.56 -0.50
C VAL A 20 14.25 15.73 -1.10
N THR A 21 15.58 15.74 -0.93
CA THR A 21 16.45 16.75 -1.52
C THR A 21 17.25 16.14 -2.67
N THR A 22 17.34 16.85 -3.80
CA THR A 22 18.17 16.45 -4.94
C THR A 22 19.63 16.84 -4.74
N GLU A 23 20.53 16.30 -5.57
CA GLU A 23 21.94 16.73 -5.59
C GLU A 23 22.12 18.22 -5.91
N SER A 24 21.17 18.81 -6.66
CA SER A 24 21.12 20.25 -6.94
C SER A 24 20.67 21.11 -5.74
N GLY A 25 20.22 20.49 -4.65
CA GLY A 25 19.71 21.18 -3.46
C GLY A 25 18.22 21.50 -3.50
N ASP A 26 17.48 21.06 -4.53
CA ASP A 26 16.04 21.25 -4.62
C ASP A 26 15.32 20.29 -3.66
N ALA A 27 14.36 20.82 -2.90
CA ALA A 27 13.57 20.05 -1.95
C ALA A 27 12.16 19.79 -2.49
N PHE A 28 11.72 18.53 -2.40
CA PHE A 28 10.40 18.07 -2.81
C PHE A 28 9.67 17.45 -1.63
N ASP A 29 8.50 17.98 -1.33
CA ASP A 29 7.60 17.44 -0.32
C ASP A 29 6.69 16.36 -0.92
N LEU A 30 6.77 15.16 -0.36
CA LEU A 30 6.08 13.96 -0.81
C LEU A 30 5.22 13.39 0.32
N LEU A 31 4.24 12.55 -0.04
CA LEU A 31 3.51 11.75 0.94
C LEU A 31 4.48 10.85 1.73
N ALA A 32 4.21 10.69 3.03
CA ALA A 32 4.91 9.69 3.82
C ALA A 32 4.65 8.29 3.25
N LEU A 33 5.60 7.38 3.43
CA LEU A 33 5.47 6.03 2.90
C LEU A 33 4.19 5.30 3.36
N PRO A 34 3.77 5.34 4.63
CA PRO A 34 2.51 4.72 5.06
C PRO A 34 1.30 5.23 4.29
N ASP A 35 1.24 6.54 4.01
CA ASP A 35 0.14 7.17 3.29
C ASP A 35 0.16 6.85 1.80
N LEU A 36 1.36 6.87 1.21
CA LEU A 36 1.56 6.49 -0.18
C LEU A 36 1.09 5.04 -0.41
N VAL A 37 1.38 4.15 0.53
CA VAL A 37 0.92 2.75 0.47
C VAL A 37 -0.61 2.68 0.46
N GLN A 38 -1.31 3.37 1.36
CA GLN A 38 -2.78 3.35 1.35
C GLN A 38 -3.36 3.97 0.07
N ALA A 39 -2.81 5.09 -0.38
CA ALA A 39 -3.26 5.78 -1.58
C ALA A 39 -3.01 5.00 -2.88
N LYS A 40 -2.06 4.04 -2.88
CA LYS A 40 -1.61 3.31 -4.08
C LYS A 40 -1.96 1.82 -4.07
N LYS A 41 -2.79 1.34 -3.15
CA LYS A 41 -3.46 0.02 -3.25
C LYS A 41 -4.53 0.06 -4.36
N THR A 42 -4.11 0.25 -5.61
CA THR A 42 -4.99 0.40 -6.77
C THR A 42 -5.11 -0.91 -7.55
N GLN A 43 -5.95 -0.97 -8.57
CA GLN A 43 -6.03 -2.12 -9.48
C GLN A 43 -4.80 -2.26 -10.43
N ARG A 44 -3.88 -1.30 -10.47
CA ARG A 44 -2.76 -1.29 -11.44
C ARG A 44 -1.58 -2.12 -10.96
N ASP A 45 -1.10 -3.05 -11.78
CA ASP A 45 0.02 -3.94 -11.43
C ASP A 45 1.32 -3.22 -11.11
N LYS A 46 1.62 -2.13 -11.84
CA LYS A 46 2.83 -1.34 -11.60
C LYS A 46 2.84 -0.74 -10.19
N ASP A 47 1.70 -0.36 -9.65
CA ASP A 47 1.62 0.22 -8.31
C ASP A 47 1.98 -0.83 -7.25
N TRP A 48 1.50 -2.07 -7.38
CA TRP A 48 1.83 -3.17 -6.47
C TRP A 48 3.32 -3.51 -6.46
N LEU A 49 3.93 -3.58 -7.64
CA LEU A 49 5.37 -3.76 -7.77
C LEU A 49 6.12 -2.62 -7.06
N MET A 50 5.73 -1.36 -7.31
CA MET A 50 6.39 -0.20 -6.71
C MET A 50 6.21 -0.16 -5.19
N LEU A 51 5.02 -0.45 -4.66
CA LEU A 51 4.78 -0.51 -3.22
C LEU A 51 5.66 -1.57 -2.54
N ARG A 52 5.76 -2.76 -3.13
CA ARG A 52 6.67 -3.79 -2.62
C ARG A 52 8.12 -3.27 -2.56
N ARG A 53 8.61 -2.64 -3.64
CA ARG A 53 9.99 -2.13 -3.70
C ARG A 53 10.26 -1.02 -2.68
N LEU A 54 9.32 -0.10 -2.50
CA LEU A 54 9.47 0.98 -1.53
C LEU A 54 9.51 0.45 -0.09
N ILE A 55 8.70 -0.56 0.22
CA ILE A 55 8.69 -1.17 1.55
C ILE A 55 9.94 -2.01 1.79
N GLU A 56 10.41 -2.76 0.78
CA GLU A 56 11.70 -3.47 0.84
C GLU A 56 12.86 -2.48 1.08
N ALA A 57 12.90 -1.36 0.34
CA ALA A 57 13.92 -0.33 0.53
C ALA A 57 13.85 0.31 1.92
N ASN A 58 12.64 0.60 2.42
CA ASN A 58 12.45 1.13 3.76
C ASN A 58 12.89 0.14 4.85
N TYR A 59 12.57 -1.15 4.68
CA TYR A 59 13.07 -2.21 5.57
C TYR A 59 14.59 -2.24 5.58
N GLU A 60 15.24 -2.37 4.42
CA GLU A 60 16.70 -2.47 4.36
C GLU A 60 17.41 -1.23 4.93
N ALA A 61 16.86 -0.03 4.70
CA ALA A 61 17.44 1.21 5.22
C ALA A 61 17.37 1.32 6.76
N ASN A 62 16.41 0.68 7.42
CA ASN A 62 16.16 0.88 8.86
C ASN A 62 16.31 -0.39 9.70
N ARG A 63 16.50 -1.58 9.09
CA ARG A 63 16.49 -2.87 9.82
C ARG A 63 17.58 -3.05 10.88
N GLN A 64 18.60 -2.19 10.92
CA GLN A 64 19.69 -2.28 11.90
C GLN A 64 19.28 -1.74 13.28
N ASP A 65 18.44 -0.71 13.31
CA ASP A 65 17.93 -0.09 14.54
C ASP A 65 16.51 0.45 14.30
N PRO A 66 15.52 -0.44 14.14
CA PRO A 66 14.16 -0.01 13.82
C PRO A 66 13.41 0.44 15.08
N ASN A 67 12.59 1.47 14.92
CA ASN A 67 11.64 1.85 15.97
C ASN A 67 10.37 0.98 15.92
N GLN A 68 9.55 1.04 16.98
CA GLN A 68 8.31 0.22 17.07
C GLN A 68 7.30 0.53 15.95
N GLU A 69 7.21 1.78 15.52
CA GLU A 69 6.27 2.16 14.44
C GLU A 69 6.68 1.54 13.12
N GLN A 70 7.99 1.50 12.82
CA GLN A 70 8.55 0.85 11.64
C GLN A 70 8.31 -0.66 11.66
N ILE A 71 8.54 -1.33 12.80
CA ILE A 71 8.28 -2.77 12.95
C ILE A 71 6.81 -3.08 12.66
N ARG A 72 5.89 -2.34 13.29
CA ARG A 72 4.44 -2.51 13.08
C ARG A 72 4.02 -2.20 11.64
N PHE A 73 4.59 -1.15 11.05
CA PHE A 73 4.37 -0.80 9.65
C PHE A 73 4.79 -1.94 8.73
N TRP A 74 5.97 -2.55 8.94
CA TRP A 74 6.43 -3.67 8.12
C TRP A 74 5.57 -4.91 8.29
N PHE A 75 5.10 -5.24 9.50
CA PHE A 75 4.15 -6.33 9.66
C PHE A 75 2.85 -6.10 8.89
N ARG A 76 2.33 -4.87 8.89
CA ARG A 76 1.09 -4.52 8.21
C ARG A 76 1.24 -4.48 6.69
N GLU A 77 2.37 -4.01 6.19
CA GLU A 77 2.50 -3.64 4.77
C GLU A 77 3.58 -4.40 4.00
N ALA A 78 4.48 -5.17 4.64
CA ALA A 78 5.45 -5.96 3.87
C ALA A 78 4.73 -6.98 2.96
N ARG A 79 5.21 -7.03 1.71
CA ARG A 79 4.68 -7.84 0.60
C ARG A 79 5.70 -8.87 0.12
N THR A 80 6.70 -9.16 0.95
CA THR A 80 7.79 -10.06 0.65
C THR A 80 7.79 -11.19 1.68
N PRO A 81 7.49 -12.43 1.27
CA PRO A 81 7.33 -13.55 2.20
C PRO A 81 8.50 -13.72 3.18
N SER A 82 9.73 -13.65 2.69
CA SER A 82 10.95 -13.83 3.49
C SER A 82 11.12 -12.73 4.55
N ILE A 83 10.73 -11.48 4.23
CA ILE A 83 10.76 -10.37 5.20
C ILE A 83 9.76 -10.64 6.33
N LEU A 84 8.53 -11.07 6.01
CA LEU A 84 7.52 -11.36 7.03
C LEU A 84 7.92 -12.51 7.96
N VAL A 85 8.47 -13.59 7.40
CA VAL A 85 9.00 -14.72 8.20
C VAL A 85 10.13 -14.27 9.13
N LYS A 86 11.04 -13.44 8.62
CA LYS A 86 12.15 -12.89 9.40
C LYS A 86 11.64 -11.98 10.52
N LEU A 87 10.75 -11.04 10.22
CA LEU A 87 10.15 -10.15 11.21
C LEU A 87 9.41 -10.92 12.31
N ALA A 88 8.63 -11.95 11.97
CA ALA A 88 7.93 -12.78 12.93
C ALA A 88 8.87 -13.53 13.87
N THR A 89 10.10 -13.80 13.43
CA THR A 89 11.15 -14.45 14.22
C THR A 89 11.88 -13.44 15.11
N GLU A 90 12.20 -12.26 14.60
CA GLU A 90 12.93 -11.21 15.31
C GLU A 90 12.06 -10.47 16.34
N TYR A 91 10.76 -10.28 16.05
CA TYR A 91 9.83 -9.47 16.85
C TYR A 91 8.55 -10.23 17.21
N PRO A 92 8.63 -11.30 18.03
CA PRO A 92 7.48 -12.16 18.33
C PRO A 92 6.37 -11.45 19.13
N VAL A 93 6.71 -10.43 19.93
CA VAL A 93 5.74 -9.65 20.71
C VAL A 93 4.88 -8.79 19.79
N ASP A 94 5.51 -7.99 18.91
CA ASP A 94 4.80 -7.17 17.93
C ASP A 94 3.98 -8.04 16.96
N PHE A 95 4.52 -9.18 16.53
CA PHE A 95 3.81 -10.15 15.71
C PHE A 95 2.49 -10.59 16.35
N ALA A 96 2.48 -10.89 17.66
CA ALA A 96 1.28 -11.31 18.36
C ALA A 96 0.21 -10.21 18.42
N MET A 97 0.61 -8.94 18.42
CA MET A 97 -0.31 -7.80 18.41
C MET A 97 -0.94 -7.57 17.04
N VAL A 98 -0.15 -7.64 15.97
CA VAL A 98 -0.61 -7.33 14.60
C VAL A 98 -1.31 -8.50 13.88
N VAL A 99 -1.18 -9.74 14.37
CA VAL A 99 -1.79 -10.91 13.72
C VAL A 99 -3.31 -10.82 13.61
N GLN A 100 -3.95 -10.10 14.55
CA GLN A 100 -5.41 -9.89 14.55
C GLN A 100 -5.85 -8.90 13.47
N ASP A 101 -5.00 -7.90 13.16
CA ASP A 101 -5.29 -6.87 12.16
C ASP A 101 -5.05 -7.35 10.73
N ARG A 102 -4.15 -8.33 10.55
CA ARG A 102 -3.75 -8.89 9.25
C ARG A 102 -3.74 -10.42 9.31
N PRO A 103 -4.88 -11.08 9.00
CA PRO A 103 -5.04 -12.53 9.16
C PRO A 103 -3.98 -13.39 8.46
N LEU A 104 -3.43 -12.91 7.33
CA LEU A 104 -2.30 -13.54 6.64
C LEU A 104 -1.12 -13.85 7.58
N LEU A 105 -0.85 -13.00 8.57
CA LEU A 105 0.27 -13.22 9.47
C LEU A 105 0.13 -14.54 10.25
N GLY A 106 -1.07 -15.06 10.44
CA GLY A 106 -1.31 -16.33 11.11
C GLY A 106 -0.63 -17.52 10.41
N VAL A 107 -0.48 -17.49 9.08
CA VAL A 107 0.17 -18.58 8.33
C VAL A 107 1.70 -18.48 8.31
N VAL A 108 2.27 -17.33 8.71
CA VAL A 108 3.73 -17.09 8.68
C VAL A 108 4.49 -18.08 9.56
N ARG A 109 3.96 -18.42 10.75
CA ARG A 109 4.61 -19.35 11.69
C ARG A 109 4.43 -20.83 11.33
N ILE A 110 3.39 -21.17 10.57
CA ILE A 110 2.95 -22.56 10.39
C ILE A 110 3.24 -23.06 8.97
N GLY A 111 2.95 -22.24 7.96
CA GLY A 111 2.94 -22.65 6.56
C GLY A 111 4.22 -22.32 5.77
N GLY A 112 5.20 -21.68 6.40
CA GLY A 112 6.45 -21.30 5.74
C GLY A 112 6.26 -20.28 4.61
N VAL A 113 7.30 -20.11 3.79
CA VAL A 113 7.39 -19.04 2.76
C VAL A 113 6.30 -19.17 1.69
N GLU A 114 5.99 -20.38 1.25
CA GLU A 114 5.00 -20.62 0.18
C GLU A 114 3.57 -20.25 0.61
N ALA A 115 3.17 -20.63 1.83
CA ALA A 115 1.84 -20.27 2.35
C ALA A 115 1.68 -18.74 2.50
N VAL A 116 2.74 -18.06 2.94
CA VAL A 116 2.76 -16.59 3.03
C VAL A 116 2.65 -15.97 1.64
N GLN A 117 3.33 -16.53 0.63
CA GLN A 117 3.22 -16.05 -0.75
C GLN A 117 1.79 -16.19 -1.29
N ALA A 118 1.14 -17.33 -1.07
CA ALA A 118 -0.23 -17.55 -1.50
C ALA A 118 -1.20 -16.55 -0.83
N GLY A 119 -1.07 -16.36 0.48
CA GLY A 119 -1.90 -15.39 1.20
C GLY A 119 -1.68 -13.95 0.72
N LEU A 120 -0.43 -13.57 0.40
CA LEU A 120 -0.13 -12.22 -0.11
C LEU A 120 -0.82 -11.98 -1.45
N ALA A 121 -0.84 -12.99 -2.32
CA ALA A 121 -1.53 -12.92 -3.60
C ALA A 121 -3.05 -12.78 -3.43
N GLU A 122 -3.64 -13.46 -2.45
CA GLU A 122 -5.06 -13.35 -2.11
C GLU A 122 -5.44 -11.98 -1.53
N GLU A 123 -4.64 -11.45 -0.59
CA GLU A 123 -4.81 -10.09 -0.06
C GLU A 123 -4.76 -9.06 -1.19
N GLU A 124 -3.75 -9.16 -2.06
CA GLU A 124 -3.56 -8.28 -3.19
C GLU A 124 -4.73 -8.38 -4.21
N ALA A 125 -5.21 -9.59 -4.51
CA ALA A 125 -6.37 -9.79 -5.38
C ALA A 125 -7.65 -9.16 -4.81
N THR A 126 -7.84 -9.28 -3.50
CA THR A 126 -8.97 -8.70 -2.76
C THR A 126 -8.95 -7.17 -2.82
N GLU A 127 -7.80 -6.54 -2.56
CA GLU A 127 -7.67 -5.08 -2.66
C GLU A 127 -7.91 -4.57 -4.08
N ARG A 128 -7.40 -5.27 -5.10
CA ARG A 128 -7.70 -4.93 -6.50
C ARG A 128 -9.19 -5.03 -6.83
N ALA A 129 -9.89 -6.02 -6.28
CA ALA A 129 -11.33 -6.16 -6.47
C ALA A 129 -12.10 -4.97 -5.87
N ARG A 130 -11.77 -4.59 -4.63
CA ARG A 130 -12.35 -3.40 -3.97
C ARG A 130 -12.06 -2.10 -4.73
N ASP A 131 -10.87 -1.96 -5.32
CA ASP A 131 -10.55 -0.80 -6.16
C ASP A 131 -11.41 -0.76 -7.43
N ARG A 132 -11.61 -1.89 -8.11
CA ARG A 132 -12.50 -1.98 -9.27
C ARG A 132 -13.94 -1.60 -8.92
N GLU A 133 -14.46 -2.13 -7.82
CA GLU A 133 -15.81 -1.82 -7.35
C GLU A 133 -15.97 -0.33 -7.03
N TYR A 134 -14.98 0.27 -6.39
CA TYR A 134 -14.97 1.70 -6.09
C TYR A 134 -15.05 2.56 -7.37
N TRP A 135 -14.31 2.21 -8.41
CA TRP A 135 -14.28 2.99 -9.66
C TRP A 135 -15.43 2.70 -10.62
N ALA A 136 -16.13 1.57 -10.48
CA ALA A 136 -17.18 1.15 -11.41
C ALA A 136 -18.24 2.23 -11.68
N PRO A 137 -18.79 2.94 -10.67
CA PRO A 137 -19.81 3.97 -10.91
C PRO A 137 -19.31 5.13 -11.78
N LEU A 138 -18.10 5.63 -11.49
CA LEU A 138 -17.52 6.73 -12.25
C LEU A 138 -17.20 6.32 -13.69
N VAL A 139 -16.68 5.11 -13.89
CA VAL A 139 -16.42 4.59 -15.24
C VAL A 139 -17.72 4.51 -16.04
N SER A 140 -18.81 4.01 -15.44
CA SER A 140 -20.13 3.97 -16.10
C SER A 140 -20.64 5.36 -16.47
N GLU A 141 -20.44 6.36 -15.60
CA GLU A 141 -20.82 7.74 -15.90
C GLU A 141 -20.02 8.33 -17.06
N LEU A 142 -18.70 8.12 -17.07
CA LEU A 142 -17.82 8.60 -18.15
C LEU A 142 -18.17 7.94 -19.50
N GLU A 143 -18.52 6.65 -19.49
CA GLU A 143 -18.98 5.95 -20.69
C GLU A 143 -20.29 6.53 -21.24
N ARG A 144 -21.25 6.86 -20.37
CA ARG A 144 -22.49 7.54 -20.79
C ARG A 144 -22.19 8.89 -21.45
N ILE A 145 -21.35 9.71 -20.82
CA ILE A 145 -20.95 11.03 -21.37
C ILE A 145 -20.26 10.88 -22.73
N ARG A 146 -19.44 9.85 -22.90
CA ARG A 146 -18.77 9.53 -24.17
C ARG A 146 -19.79 9.21 -25.26
N HIS A 147 -20.80 8.38 -24.96
CA HIS A 147 -21.85 8.03 -25.91
C HIS A 147 -22.70 9.25 -26.31
N ASP A 148 -23.10 10.08 -25.34
CA ASP A 148 -23.92 11.28 -25.59
C ASP A 148 -23.19 12.28 -26.51
N HIS A 149 -21.87 12.47 -26.31
CA HIS A 149 -21.06 13.33 -27.19
C HIS A 149 -20.91 12.81 -28.62
N VAL A 150 -20.86 11.49 -28.80
CA VAL A 150 -20.76 10.87 -30.14
C VAL A 150 -22.10 10.98 -30.86
N SER A 151 -23.21 10.74 -30.17
CA SER A 151 -24.56 10.87 -30.73
C SER A 151 -24.92 12.33 -31.08
N GLY A 152 -24.42 13.31 -30.34
CA GLY A 152 -24.65 14.74 -30.60
C GLY A 152 -23.85 15.37 -31.74
N ARG A 153 -22.79 14.72 -32.25
CA ARG A 153 -22.01 15.20 -33.42
C ARG A 153 -22.53 14.67 -34.77
N GLY A 154 -23.54 13.81 -34.75
CA GLY A 154 -24.16 13.22 -35.94
C GLY A 154 -25.54 13.81 -36.30
N ALA A 155 -25.99 14.86 -35.61
CA ALA A 155 -27.24 15.58 -35.86
C ALA A 155 -26.98 17.00 -36.36
#